data_AF-A0A660M777-F1
#
_entry.id   AF-A0A660M777-F1
#
_cell.length_a   1.000
_cell.length_b   1.000
_cell.length_c   1.000
_cell.angle_alpha   90.00
_cell.angle_beta   90.00
_cell.angle_gamma   90.00
#
_symmetry.space_group_name_H-M   'P 1'
#
loop_
_entity.id
_entity.type
_entity.pdbx_description
1 polymer ?
#
loop_
_entity_poly.entity_id
_entity_poly.type
_entity_poly.pdbx_seq_one_letter_code
_entity_poly.pdbx_strand_id
1 'polypeptide(L)'
;MKYSIGLDIGTTSIGWAIIDEDNKRIEKVGVRIFEKPENPKDGKSLSEARRTARSTRRRLKRRRQRLNFIKRFFRDNNLLAKEQIEELLKPGNKLDPYKIREKALNEKIS
;
A
#
# COMPACT_ATOMS: atom_id res chain seq x y z
N MET A 1 -26.41 42.83 -6.30
CA MET A 1 -26.89 41.70 -7.13
C MET A 1 -26.92 40.46 -6.27
N LYS A 2 -28.11 40.04 -5.88
CA LYS A 2 -28.33 38.76 -5.22
C LYS A 2 -28.28 37.66 -6.29
N TYR A 3 -27.52 36.60 -6.03
CA TYR A 3 -27.41 35.50 -6.98
C TYR A 3 -27.39 34.14 -6.28
N SER A 4 -27.87 33.14 -7.01
CA SER A 4 -27.74 31.72 -6.66
C SER A 4 -26.80 31.03 -7.64
N ILE A 5 -26.10 30.00 -7.18
CA ILE A 5 -25.26 29.14 -8.03
C ILE A 5 -25.78 27.70 -8.00
N GLY A 6 -26.07 27.15 -9.17
CA GLY A 6 -26.35 25.73 -9.35
C GLY A 6 -25.07 25.01 -9.77
N LEU A 7 -24.76 23.88 -9.13
CA LEU A 7 -23.63 23.02 -9.46
C LEU A 7 -24.12 21.59 -9.70
N ASP A 8 -23.90 21.09 -10.92
CA ASP A 8 -24.13 19.69 -11.29
C ASP A 8 -22.76 18.99 -11.39
N ILE A 9 -22.42 18.19 -10.37
CA ILE A 9 -21.08 17.62 -10.19
C ILE A 9 -21.08 16.15 -10.64
N GLY A 10 -20.54 15.92 -11.84
CA GLY A 10 -20.30 14.59 -12.40
C GLY A 10 -18.89 14.06 -12.06
N THR A 11 -18.60 12.85 -12.53
CA THR A 11 -17.29 12.20 -12.30
C THR A 11 -16.15 12.78 -13.14
N THR A 12 -16.46 13.48 -14.23
CA THR A 12 -15.50 14.12 -15.17
C THR A 12 -15.96 15.51 -15.63
N SER A 13 -17.03 16.04 -15.07
CA SER A 13 -17.58 17.34 -15.43
C SER A 13 -18.22 18.05 -14.25
N ILE A 14 -18.25 19.38 -14.31
CA ILE A 14 -19.05 20.23 -13.43
C ILE A 14 -19.84 21.19 -14.32
N GLY A 15 -21.14 20.95 -14.45
CA GLY A 15 -22.07 21.94 -14.97
C GLY A 15 -22.31 23.02 -13.92
N TRP A 16 -22.29 24.29 -14.31
CA TRP A 16 -22.58 25.39 -13.40
C TRP A 16 -23.46 26.45 -14.04
N ALA A 17 -24.31 27.07 -13.22
CA ALA A 17 -25.17 28.17 -13.62
C ALA A 17 -25.22 29.23 -12.51
N ILE A 18 -25.18 30.50 -12.89
CA ILE A 18 -25.40 31.65 -12.01
C ILE A 18 -26.77 32.24 -12.37
N ILE A 19 -27.64 32.34 -11.37
CA ILE A 19 -28.97 32.93 -11.48
C ILE A 19 -28.95 34.28 -10.77
N ASP A 20 -29.28 35.35 -11.48
CA ASP A 20 -29.54 36.67 -10.90
C ASP A 20 -30.96 36.64 -10.32
N GLU A 21 -31.06 36.67 -8.99
CA GLU A 21 -32.33 36.57 -8.27
C GLU A 21 -33.14 37.86 -8.32
N ASP A 22 -32.45 39.00 -8.42
CA ASP A 22 -33.09 40.32 -8.45
C ASP A 22 -33.85 40.48 -9.78
N ASN A 23 -33.25 40.02 -10.89
CA ASN A 23 -33.82 40.12 -12.24
C ASN A 23 -34.47 38.82 -12.75
N LYS A 24 -34.51 37.75 -11.93
CA LYS A 24 -35.04 36.41 -12.28
C LYS A 24 -34.54 35.89 -13.63
N ARG A 25 -33.23 36.00 -13.89
CA ARG A 25 -32.62 35.59 -15.16
C ARG A 25 -31.37 34.75 -14.96
N ILE A 26 -31.05 33.96 -15.98
CA ILE A 26 -29.75 33.28 -16.07
C ILE A 26 -28.70 34.34 -16.39
N GLU A 27 -27.74 34.52 -15.49
CA GLU A 27 -26.64 35.45 -15.68
C GLU A 27 -25.53 34.79 -16.49
N LYS A 28 -25.12 33.57 -16.11
CA LYS A 28 -24.07 32.80 -16.80
C LYS A 28 -24.30 31.31 -16.66
N VAL A 29 -23.82 30.55 -17.64
CA VAL A 29 -23.75 29.09 -17.60
C VAL A 29 -22.42 28.62 -18.17
N GLY A 30 -21.99 27.43 -17.75
CA GLY A 30 -20.83 26.79 -18.32
C GLY A 30 -20.69 25.35 -17.87
N VAL A 31 -19.71 24.67 -18.48
CA VAL A 31 -19.33 23.32 -18.10
C VAL A 31 -17.82 23.27 -17.97
N ARG A 32 -17.33 22.78 -16.84
CA ARG A 32 -15.91 22.44 -16.66
C ARG A 32 -15.74 20.95 -16.90
N ILE A 33 -14.95 20.57 -17.90
CA ILE A 33 -14.56 19.17 -18.15
C ILE A 33 -13.15 18.95 -17.58
N PHE A 34 -12.93 17.80 -16.94
CA PHE A 34 -11.62 17.39 -16.43
C PHE A 34 -11.41 15.89 -16.62
N GLU A 35 -10.14 15.49 -16.64
CA GLU A 35 -9.77 14.10 -16.84
C GLU A 35 -10.19 13.23 -15.66
N LYS A 36 -10.70 12.03 -15.96
CA LYS A 36 -11.03 11.04 -14.94
C LYS A 36 -9.74 10.62 -14.22
N PRO A 37 -9.73 10.53 -12.87
CA PRO A 37 -8.54 10.13 -12.11
C PRO A 37 -8.30 8.61 -12.16
N GLU A 38 -8.47 8.02 -13.33
CA GLU A 38 -8.36 6.59 -13.63
C GLU A 38 -7.42 6.39 -14.81
N ASN A 39 -6.72 5.25 -14.82
CA ASN A 39 -5.89 4.87 -15.94
C ASN A 39 -6.78 4.50 -17.14
N PRO A 40 -6.59 5.13 -18.32
CA PRO A 40 -7.47 4.95 -19.47
C PRO A 40 -7.56 3.51 -19.99
N LYS A 41 -6.56 2.66 -19.71
CA LYS A 41 -6.49 1.29 -20.23
C LYS A 41 -7.25 0.27 -19.39
N ASP A 42 -7.30 0.45 -18.07
CA ASP A 42 -7.81 -0.56 -17.13
C ASP A 42 -8.85 -0.01 -16.14
N GLY A 43 -9.17 1.29 -16.20
CA GLY A 43 -10.17 1.94 -15.33
C GLY A 43 -9.78 2.00 -13.86
N LYS A 44 -8.53 1.65 -13.52
CA LYS A 44 -8.07 1.64 -12.13
C LYS A 44 -7.72 3.04 -11.68
N SER A 45 -7.96 3.34 -10.41
CA SER A 45 -7.55 4.63 -9.83
C SER A 45 -6.05 4.84 -10.01
N LEU A 46 -5.65 6.04 -10.44
CA LEU A 46 -4.24 6.43 -10.52
C LEU A 46 -3.51 6.28 -9.17
N SER A 47 -4.25 6.32 -8.07
CA SER A 47 -3.71 6.14 -6.71
C SER A 47 -3.40 4.68 -6.34
N GLU A 48 -3.95 3.71 -7.08
CA GLU A 48 -3.86 2.29 -6.74
C GLU A 48 -2.42 1.78 -6.84
N ALA A 49 -1.73 2.06 -7.95
CA ALA A 49 -0.34 1.66 -8.15
C ALA A 49 0.56 2.21 -7.03
N ARG A 50 0.37 3.48 -6.65
CA ARG A 50 1.11 4.13 -5.56
C ARG A 50 0.84 3.45 -4.21
N ARG A 51 -0.43 3.10 -3.93
CA ARG A 51 -0.85 2.39 -2.72
C ARG A 51 -0.23 1.01 -2.64
N THR A 52 -0.29 0.23 -3.71
CA THR A 52 0.26 -1.12 -3.78
C THR A 52 1.79 -1.11 -3.61
N ALA A 53 2.49 -0.24 -4.32
CA ALA A 53 3.95 -0.10 -4.17
C ALA A 53 4.36 0.33 -2.74
N ARG A 54 3.59 1.22 -2.10
CA ARG A 54 3.81 1.61 -0.70
C ARG A 54 3.59 0.43 0.26
N SER A 55 2.53 -0.34 0.05
CA SER A 55 2.21 -1.52 0.87
C SER A 55 3.33 -2.57 0.80
N THR A 56 3.79 -2.90 -0.41
CA THR A 56 4.89 -3.84 -0.62
C THR A 56 6.18 -3.39 0.07
N ARG A 57 6.57 -2.11 -0.07
CA ARG A 57 7.75 -1.56 0.62
C ARG A 57 7.64 -1.69 2.14
N ARG A 58 6.49 -1.36 2.72
CA ARG A 58 6.24 -1.49 4.16
C ARG A 58 6.30 -2.95 4.62
N ARG A 59 5.69 -3.87 3.87
CA ARG A 59 5.73 -5.32 4.15
C ARG A 59 7.16 -5.84 4.15
N LEU A 60 7.96 -5.51 3.14
CA LEU A 60 9.37 -5.94 3.05
C LEU A 60 10.23 -5.35 4.16
N LYS A 61 10.06 -4.06 4.49
CA LYS A 61 10.74 -3.43 5.63
C LYS A 61 10.43 -4.14 6.94
N ARG A 62 9.15 -4.38 7.24
CA ARG A 62 8.73 -5.08 8.46
C ARG A 62 9.24 -6.51 8.52
N ARG A 63 9.20 -7.26 7.41
CA ARG A 63 9.77 -8.62 7.34
C ARG A 63 11.25 -8.61 7.70
N ARG A 64 12.03 -7.69 7.10
CA ARG A 64 13.46 -7.53 7.40
C ARG A 64 13.71 -7.20 8.86
N GLN A 65 12.94 -6.27 9.42
CA GLN A 65 13.02 -5.91 10.84
C GLN A 65 12.76 -7.11 11.75
N ARG A 66 11.66 -7.86 11.53
CA ARG A 66 11.37 -9.08 12.31
C ARG A 66 12.48 -10.11 12.22
N LEU A 67 13.01 -10.38 11.02
CA LEU A 67 14.11 -11.33 10.85
C LEU A 67 15.37 -10.86 11.58
N ASN A 68 15.71 -9.57 11.54
CA ASN A 68 16.84 -9.02 12.28
C ASN A 68 16.64 -9.14 13.81
N PHE A 69 15.42 -8.90 14.31
CA PHE A 69 15.11 -9.11 15.71
C PHE A 69 15.27 -10.57 16.12
N ILE A 70 14.80 -11.52 15.30
CA ILE A 70 14.97 -12.95 15.56
C ILE A 70 16.45 -13.33 15.61
N LYS A 71 17.26 -12.91 14.62
CA LYS A 71 18.72 -13.17 14.63
C LYS A 71 19.38 -12.64 15.90
N ARG A 72 19.03 -11.42 16.28
CA ARG A 72 19.53 -10.80 17.51
C ARG A 72 19.09 -11.57 18.75
N PHE A 73 17.84 -12.02 18.82
CA PHE A 73 17.31 -12.81 19.92
C PHE A 73 18.09 -14.13 20.10
N PHE A 74 18.38 -14.86 19.01
CA PHE A 74 19.17 -16.09 19.08
C PHE A 74 20.58 -15.84 19.64
N ARG A 75 21.23 -14.77 19.20
CA ARG A 75 22.56 -14.37 19.69
C ARG A 75 22.52 -13.94 21.15
N ASP A 76 21.60 -13.05 21.51
CA ASP A 76 21.53 -12.44 22.84
C ASP A 76 21.17 -13.48 23.93
N ASN A 77 20.58 -14.63 23.55
CA ASN A 77 20.27 -15.74 24.45
C ASN A 77 21.24 -16.94 24.30
N ASN A 78 22.39 -16.76 23.63
CA ASN A 78 23.40 -17.82 23.41
C ASN A 78 22.82 -19.11 22.77
N LEU A 79 21.76 -18.99 21.97
CA LEU A 79 21.15 -20.13 21.28
C LEU A 79 21.90 -20.46 19.99
N LEU A 80 22.42 -19.45 19.29
CA LEU A 80 23.25 -19.60 18.10
C LEU A 80 24.32 -18.50 18.06
N ALA A 81 25.54 -18.86 17.66
CA ALA A 81 26.60 -17.91 17.35
C ALA A 81 26.30 -17.17 16.03
N LYS A 82 26.95 -16.01 15.84
CA LYS A 82 26.73 -15.17 14.65
C LYS A 82 27.08 -15.93 13.37
N GLU A 83 28.16 -16.70 13.40
CA GLU A 83 28.70 -17.50 12.31
C GLU A 83 27.71 -18.59 11.90
N GLN A 84 27.10 -19.28 12.89
CA GLN A 84 26.08 -20.28 12.66
C GLN A 84 24.82 -19.68 12.00
N ILE A 85 24.39 -18.49 12.46
CA ILE A 85 23.25 -17.78 11.85
C ILE A 85 23.56 -17.40 10.40
N GLU A 86 24.76 -16.90 10.11
CA GLU A 86 25.17 -16.53 8.76
C GLU A 86 25.23 -17.75 7.84
N GLU A 87 25.79 -18.86 8.33
CA GLU A 87 25.84 -20.14 7.62
C GLU A 87 24.45 -20.69 7.29
N LEU A 88 23.53 -20.68 8.26
CA LEU A 88 22.14 -21.13 8.06
C LEU A 88 21.42 -20.30 6.99
N LEU A 89 21.80 -19.04 6.82
CA LEU A 89 21.17 -18.11 5.88
C LEU A 89 21.91 -18.03 4.53
N LYS A 90 23.01 -18.76 4.35
CA LYS A 90 23.72 -18.80 3.06
C LYS A 90 22.79 -19.37 1.98
N PRO A 91 22.77 -18.76 0.78
CA PRO A 91 22.07 -19.35 -0.35
C PRO A 91 22.68 -20.73 -0.66
N GLY A 92 21.82 -21.76 -0.75
CA GLY A 92 22.26 -23.14 -0.97
C GLY A 92 22.27 -24.04 0.27
N ASN A 93 21.94 -23.50 1.46
CA ASN A 93 21.67 -24.34 2.63
C ASN A 93 20.52 -25.32 2.31
N LYS A 94 20.75 -26.62 2.49
CA LYS A 94 19.79 -27.70 2.20
C LYS A 94 18.96 -28.12 3.41
N LEU A 95 19.12 -27.45 4.56
CA LEU A 95 18.30 -27.72 5.73
C LEU A 95 16.84 -27.36 5.47
N ASP A 96 15.97 -28.34 5.65
CA ASP A 96 14.53 -28.20 5.53
C ASP A 96 13.91 -27.86 6.90
N PRO A 97 13.34 -26.65 7.09
CA PRO A 97 12.71 -26.27 8.35
C PRO A 97 11.59 -27.22 8.79
N TYR A 98 10.90 -27.90 7.86
CA TYR A 98 9.81 -28.80 8.21
C TYR A 98 10.33 -30.12 8.80
N LYS A 99 11.37 -30.70 8.21
CA LYS A 99 12.03 -31.91 8.75
C LYS A 99 12.65 -31.65 10.12
N ILE A 100 13.26 -30.48 10.30
CA ILE A 100 13.80 -30.08 11.62
C ILE A 100 12.67 -30.00 12.63
N ARG A 101 11.53 -29.36 12.28
CA ARG A 101 10.37 -29.24 13.19
C ARG A 101 9.76 -30.58 13.55
N GLU A 102 9.72 -31.54 12.63
CA GLU A 102 9.26 -32.91 12.89
C GLU A 102 10.22 -33.63 13.87
N LYS A 103 11.53 -33.56 13.59
CA LYS A 103 12.59 -34.11 14.45
C LYS A 103 12.50 -33.55 15.89
N ALA A 104 12.21 -32.25 16.02
CA ALA A 104 12.06 -31.54 17.29
C ALA A 104 11.05 -32.16 18.26
N LEU A 105 10.06 -32.90 17.74
CA LEU A 105 9.01 -33.50 18.55
C LEU A 105 9.53 -34.69 19.38
N ASN A 106 10.56 -35.38 18.88
CA ASN A 106 11.02 -36.65 19.42
C ASN A 106 12.43 -36.56 20.01
N GLU A 107 13.25 -35.61 19.56
CA GLU A 107 14.63 -35.48 20.01
C GLU A 107 15.10 -34.03 20.07
N LYS A 108 16.13 -33.78 20.90
CA LYS A 108 16.74 -32.46 21.03
C LYS A 108 17.45 -32.11 19.73
N ILE A 109 17.22 -30.89 19.24
CA ILE A 109 17.92 -30.34 18.07
C ILE A 109 19.15 -29.58 18.54
N SER A 110 20.27 -29.82 17.85
CA SER A 110 21.51 -29.05 17.92
C SER A 110 21.71 -28.24 16.66
#